data_AF-A0A1H6UUN5-F1
#
_entry.id   AF-A0A1H6UUN5-F1
#
_cell.length_a   1.000
_cell.length_b   1.000
_cell.length_c   1.000
_cell.angle_alpha   90.00
_cell.angle_beta   90.00
_cell.angle_gamma   90.00
#
_symmetry.space_group_name_H-M   'P 1'
#
loop_
_entity.id
_entity.type
_entity.pdbx_description
1 polymer ?
#
loop_
_entity_poly.entity_id
_entity_poly.type
_entity_poly.pdbx_seq_one_letter_code
_entity_poly.pdbx_strand_id
1 'polypeptide(L)'
;MKRAFYTVFILMCALLHGCKNEKISGTDEAGCLKVKSVAEYCISEKPLYLIQFLQPTTLATQQKSDVNDSTIYLAAILELPESFQRRDSIFYMKSHYDPVSERKYRPSICQAVFGPVKILVCDEASSQPCQ
;
A
#
# COMPACT_ATOMS: atom_id res chain seq x y z
N MET A 1 2.08 -5.10 -68.76
CA MET A 1 3.43 -5.55 -68.31
C MET A 1 4.24 -4.28 -68.08
N LYS A 2 4.83 -3.91 -66.95
CA LYS A 2 5.17 -4.55 -65.66
C LYS A 2 5.25 -3.40 -64.63
N ARG A 3 4.63 -3.62 -63.47
CA ARG A 3 5.17 -3.42 -62.11
C ARG A 3 5.83 -2.05 -61.84
N ALA A 4 5.14 -1.13 -61.16
CA ALA A 4 5.04 -1.09 -59.69
C ALA A 4 6.41 -1.22 -59.03
N PHE A 5 6.95 -0.13 -58.48
CA PHE A 5 7.85 -0.13 -57.30
C PHE A 5 8.04 1.32 -56.81
N TYR A 6 6.92 1.94 -56.41
CA TYR A 6 6.90 2.94 -55.34
C TYR A 6 7.22 2.17 -54.06
N THR A 7 8.46 2.19 -53.57
CA THR A 7 8.81 1.89 -52.16
C THR A 7 10.32 1.75 -52.07
N VAL A 8 11.02 2.87 -52.04
CA VAL A 8 12.37 2.91 -51.46
C VAL A 8 12.37 4.16 -50.58
N PHE A 9 12.67 3.92 -49.30
CA PHE A 9 13.04 4.94 -48.33
C PHE A 9 11.91 5.78 -47.70
N ILE A 10 10.87 5.09 -47.19
CA ILE A 10 10.41 5.42 -45.83
C ILE A 10 11.44 4.80 -44.89
N LEU A 11 12.55 5.52 -44.79
CA LEU A 11 13.53 5.44 -43.73
C LEU A 11 12.87 5.96 -42.45
N MET A 12 13.24 5.39 -41.30
CA MET A 12 12.91 5.87 -39.95
C MET A 12 11.42 5.81 -39.55
N CYS A 13 10.94 4.64 -39.12
CA CYS A 13 9.91 4.56 -38.08
C CYS A 13 9.83 3.22 -37.34
N ALA A 14 10.59 2.19 -37.72
CA ALA A 14 10.48 0.86 -37.12
C ALA A 14 11.43 0.58 -35.94
N LEU A 15 11.95 1.61 -35.27
CA LEU A 15 12.85 1.46 -34.12
C LEU A 15 12.20 1.75 -32.75
N LEU A 16 10.89 2.00 -32.69
CA LEU A 16 10.19 2.22 -31.42
C LEU A 16 8.85 1.48 -31.44
N HIS A 17 8.42 0.97 -30.30
CA HIS A 17 7.22 0.16 -30.02
C HIS A 17 7.39 -1.36 -29.88
N GLY A 18 8.60 -1.80 -29.54
CA GLY A 18 8.73 -2.93 -28.61
C GLY A 18 8.36 -2.48 -27.20
N CYS A 19 7.08 -2.24 -26.90
CA CYS A 19 6.57 -2.14 -25.53
C CYS A 19 6.66 -3.52 -24.89
N LYS A 20 7.88 -3.87 -24.48
CA LYS A 20 8.12 -4.88 -23.48
C LYS A 20 7.47 -4.31 -22.20
N ASN A 21 6.35 -4.87 -21.78
CA ASN A 21 5.70 -4.51 -20.53
C ASN A 21 6.58 -4.95 -19.34
N GLU A 22 7.69 -4.24 -19.14
CA GLU A 22 8.36 -4.13 -17.86
C GLU A 22 7.52 -3.17 -17.01
N LYS A 23 6.42 -3.69 -16.45
CA LYS A 23 5.68 -3.06 -15.36
C LYS A 23 5.80 -3.91 -14.10
N ILE A 24 7.03 -4.03 -13.58
CA ILE A 24 7.25 -4.21 -12.14
C ILE A 24 8.46 -3.36 -11.75
N SER A 25 8.34 -2.06 -11.97
CA SER A 25 9.17 -1.03 -11.32
C SER A 25 8.42 0.27 -11.50
N GLY A 26 8.03 0.91 -10.40
CA GLY A 26 7.47 2.25 -10.47
C GLY A 26 6.44 2.55 -9.39
N THR A 27 6.94 3.26 -8.39
CA THR A 27 6.23 4.32 -7.67
C THR A 27 5.37 3.88 -6.49
N ASP A 28 5.89 4.18 -5.31
CA ASP A 28 5.18 4.41 -4.05
C ASP A 28 4.18 5.57 -4.21
N GLU A 29 3.22 5.47 -5.13
CA GLU A 29 2.01 6.28 -5.02
C GLU A 29 1.24 5.74 -3.82
N ALA A 30 0.88 6.63 -2.90
CA ALA A 30 -0.07 6.41 -1.82
C ALA A 30 -1.43 5.98 -2.40
N GLY A 31 -1.47 4.76 -2.91
CA GLY A 31 -2.62 4.17 -3.55
C GLY A 31 -3.72 4.05 -2.52
N CYS A 32 -4.94 4.32 -2.95
CA CYS A 32 -6.09 4.03 -2.12
C CYS A 32 -6.24 2.51 -1.97
N LEU A 33 -5.81 1.98 -0.83
CA LEU A 33 -5.77 0.54 -0.58
C LEU A 33 -6.95 0.12 0.28
N LYS A 34 -7.44 -1.10 0.03
CA LYS A 34 -8.51 -1.68 0.84
C LYS A 34 -7.90 -2.29 2.10
N VAL A 35 -8.40 -1.89 3.25
CA VAL A 35 -7.84 -2.25 4.55
C VAL A 35 -8.94 -2.75 5.48
N LYS A 36 -8.52 -3.46 6.52
CA LYS A 36 -9.36 -3.94 7.60
C LYS A 36 -8.78 -3.47 8.94
N SER A 37 -9.59 -2.81 9.76
CA SER A 37 -9.22 -2.51 11.15
C SER A 37 -9.18 -3.80 11.97
N VAL A 38 -8.10 -4.03 12.69
CA VAL A 38 -7.89 -5.28 13.47
C VAL A 38 -8.09 -5.00 14.95
N ALA A 39 -7.34 -4.06 15.49
CA ALA A 39 -7.35 -3.72 16.90
C ALA A 39 -6.67 -2.36 17.13
N GLU A 40 -6.79 -1.83 18.33
CA GLU A 40 -5.82 -0.86 18.83
C GLU A 40 -4.45 -1.56 18.92
N TYR A 41 -3.43 -0.94 18.34
CA TYR A 41 -2.08 -1.48 18.28
C TYR A 41 -1.32 -1.22 19.58
N CYS A 42 -1.37 0.02 20.08
CA CYS A 42 -0.60 0.40 21.25
C CYS A 42 -1.13 1.66 21.92
N ILE A 43 -1.05 1.68 23.25
CA ILE A 43 -1.30 2.86 24.06
C ILE A 43 -0.06 3.75 23.95
N SER A 44 -0.17 4.84 23.20
CA SER A 44 0.85 5.89 23.10
C SER A 44 0.21 7.27 23.34
N GLU A 45 0.97 8.36 23.24
CA GLU A 45 0.40 9.73 23.30
C GLU A 45 -0.73 9.93 22.29
N LYS A 46 -0.65 9.26 21.13
CA LYS A 46 -1.72 9.19 20.14
C LYS A 46 -2.19 7.73 19.97
N PRO A 47 -3.49 7.49 19.73
CA PRO A 47 -3.97 6.14 19.46
C PRO A 47 -3.37 5.64 18.14
N LEU A 48 -2.82 4.44 18.17
CA LEU A 48 -2.32 3.72 17.01
C LEU A 48 -3.25 2.54 16.75
N TYR A 49 -3.74 2.40 15.53
CA TYR A 49 -4.63 1.29 15.16
C TYR A 49 -3.93 0.32 14.23
N LEU A 50 -3.95 -0.96 14.59
CA LEU A 50 -3.46 -2.01 13.72
C LEU A 50 -4.46 -2.24 12.61
N ILE A 51 -3.99 -2.14 11.37
CA ILE A 51 -4.75 -2.51 10.19
C ILE A 51 -4.08 -3.67 9.45
N GLN A 52 -4.89 -4.36 8.67
CA GLN A 52 -4.45 -5.31 7.67
C GLN A 52 -4.80 -4.79 6.27
N PHE A 53 -3.80 -4.71 5.39
CA PHE A 53 -4.03 -4.48 3.97
C PHE A 53 -4.58 -5.77 3.33
N LEU A 54 -5.65 -5.63 2.56
CA LEU A 54 -6.30 -6.76 1.88
C LEU A 54 -5.67 -7.07 0.51
N GLN A 55 -4.65 -6.32 0.12
CA GLN A 55 -3.81 -6.57 -1.04
C GLN A 55 -2.32 -6.47 -0.65
N PRO A 56 -1.42 -7.16 -1.36
CA PRO A 56 0.01 -6.99 -1.21
C PRO A 56 0.45 -5.53 -1.38
N THR A 57 1.29 -5.04 -0.48
CA THR A 57 1.84 -3.67 -0.53
C THR A 57 3.21 -3.57 0.11
N THR A 58 4.04 -2.65 -0.38
CA THR A 58 5.36 -2.29 0.18
C THR A 58 5.26 -1.38 1.41
N LEU A 59 4.11 -0.71 1.60
CA LEU A 59 3.85 0.17 2.74
C LEU A 59 3.74 -0.59 4.06
N ALA A 60 3.32 -1.85 4.01
CA ALA A 60 3.08 -2.68 5.19
C ALA A 60 4.31 -3.53 5.58
N THR A 61 4.30 -4.00 6.82
CA THR A 61 5.15 -5.10 7.28
C THR A 61 4.51 -6.42 6.86
N GLN A 62 5.27 -7.27 6.17
CA GLN A 62 4.84 -8.63 5.83
C GLN A 62 5.04 -9.55 7.04
N GLN A 63 4.02 -10.33 7.37
CA GLN A 63 4.07 -11.33 8.43
C GLN A 63 3.40 -12.63 7.98
N LYS A 64 3.75 -13.74 8.62
CA LYS A 64 3.04 -15.01 8.46
C LYS A 64 1.89 -15.07 9.46
N SER A 65 0.71 -15.44 8.97
CA SER A 65 -0.47 -15.67 9.81
C SER A 65 -0.33 -16.98 10.58
N ASP A 66 -0.48 -16.92 11.89
CA ASP A 66 -0.44 -18.10 12.77
C ASP A 66 -1.60 -19.08 12.53
N VAL A 67 -2.69 -18.61 11.89
CA VAL A 67 -3.92 -19.39 11.72
C VAL A 67 -3.86 -20.32 10.50
N ASN A 68 -3.24 -19.87 9.40
CA ASN A 68 -3.35 -20.54 8.10
C ASN A 68 -2.07 -20.48 7.24
N ASP A 69 -0.93 -20.08 7.82
CA ASP A 69 0.36 -19.92 7.13
C ASP A 69 0.33 -18.98 5.89
N SER A 70 -0.73 -18.18 5.75
CA SER A 70 -0.81 -17.16 4.70
C SER A 70 0.04 -15.94 5.04
N THR A 71 0.51 -15.24 4.01
CA THR A 71 1.19 -13.94 4.19
C THR A 71 0.14 -12.86 4.41
N ILE A 72 0.30 -12.09 5.48
CA ILE A 72 -0.52 -10.92 5.82
C ILE A 72 0.34 -9.65 5.80
N TYR A 73 -0.31 -8.51 5.59
CA TYR A 73 0.31 -7.21 5.40
C TYR A 73 -0.23 -6.26 6.47
N LEU A 74 0.55 -5.99 7.51
CA LEU A 74 0.11 -5.22 8.68
C LEU A 74 0.83 -3.88 8.79
N ALA A 75 0.12 -2.87 9.30
CA ALA A 75 0.69 -1.59 9.68
C ALA A 75 -0.07 -0.98 10.86
N ALA A 76 0.60 -0.13 11.63
CA ALA A 76 -0.03 0.70 12.65
C ALA A 76 -0.33 2.08 12.05
N ILE A 77 -1.56 2.56 12.24
CA ILE A 77 -2.04 3.79 11.62
C ILE A 77 -2.23 4.86 12.67
N LEU A 78 -1.60 6.00 12.43
CA LEU A 78 -1.86 7.27 13.10
C LEU A 78 -3.02 7.99 12.41
N GLU A 79 -3.79 8.73 13.20
CA GLU A 79 -4.82 9.66 12.71
C GLU A 79 -5.94 8.97 11.93
N LEU A 80 -6.21 7.70 12.23
CA LEU A 80 -7.34 6.98 11.67
C LEU A 80 -8.67 7.61 12.14
N PRO A 81 -9.60 7.99 11.23
CA PRO A 81 -10.87 8.58 11.64
C PRO A 81 -11.72 7.64 12.50
N GLU A 82 -12.42 8.18 13.50
CA GLU A 82 -13.19 7.41 14.50
C GLU A 82 -14.20 6.43 13.87
N SER A 83 -14.80 6.79 12.74
CA SER A 83 -15.72 5.94 12.00
C SER A 83 -15.11 4.60 11.55
N PHE A 84 -13.79 4.53 11.42
CA PHE A 84 -13.05 3.36 10.96
C PHE A 84 -12.23 2.66 12.04
N GLN A 85 -12.23 3.18 13.27
CA GLN A 85 -11.50 2.59 14.41
C GLN A 85 -12.15 1.31 14.94
N ARG A 86 -13.43 1.04 14.58
CA ARG A 86 -14.13 -0.19 14.97
C ARG A 86 -13.43 -1.42 14.40
N ARG A 87 -13.17 -2.40 15.27
CA ARG A 87 -12.64 -3.72 14.87
C ARG A 87 -13.46 -4.32 13.72
N ASP A 88 -12.75 -4.99 12.82
CA ASP A 88 -13.26 -5.65 11.61
C ASP A 88 -13.90 -4.72 10.58
N SER A 89 -13.85 -3.39 10.77
CA SER A 89 -14.29 -2.43 9.76
C SER A 89 -13.41 -2.52 8.50
N ILE A 90 -14.05 -2.64 7.34
CA ILE A 90 -13.38 -2.68 6.03
C ILE A 90 -13.65 -1.37 5.30
N PHE A 91 -12.59 -0.72 4.86
CA PHE A 91 -12.65 0.58 4.22
C PHE A 91 -11.47 0.76 3.25
N TYR A 92 -11.45 1.91 2.58
CA TYR A 92 -10.39 2.30 1.66
C TYR A 92 -9.60 3.45 2.27
N MET A 93 -8.27 3.40 2.15
CA MET A 93 -7.38 4.33 2.84
C MET A 93 -6.22 4.77 1.94
N LYS A 94 -5.92 6.07 1.94
CA LYS A 94 -4.64 6.62 1.48
C LYS A 94 -3.76 6.85 2.70
N SER A 95 -2.48 6.50 2.59
CA SER A 95 -1.53 6.64 3.68
C SER A 95 -0.12 6.78 3.15
N HIS A 96 0.74 7.42 3.93
CA HIS A 96 2.16 7.51 3.65
C HIS A 96 2.99 7.08 4.85
N TYR A 97 4.26 6.77 4.58
CA TYR A 97 5.26 6.56 5.60
C TYR A 97 5.90 7.89 5.99
N ASP A 98 5.82 8.24 7.27
CA ASP A 98 6.55 9.38 7.85
C ASP A 98 7.62 8.88 8.83
N PRO A 99 8.92 9.00 8.49
CA PRO A 99 10.01 8.55 9.36
C PRO A 99 10.11 9.32 10.68
N VAL A 100 9.56 10.55 10.77
CA VAL A 100 9.55 11.32 12.01
C VAL A 100 8.52 10.73 12.96
N SER A 101 7.30 10.51 12.49
CA SER A 101 6.26 9.82 13.25
C SER A 101 6.65 8.39 13.62
N GLU A 102 7.21 7.61 12.70
CA GLU A 102 7.72 6.26 12.98
C GLU A 102 8.70 6.29 14.15
N ARG A 103 9.69 7.19 14.16
CA ARG A 103 10.67 7.27 15.27
C ARG A 103 10.04 7.73 16.58
N LYS A 104 9.12 8.69 16.53
CA LYS A 104 8.47 9.24 17.73
C LYS A 104 7.58 8.20 18.41
N TYR A 105 6.78 7.49 17.62
CA TYR A 105 5.79 6.53 18.11
C TYR A 105 6.30 5.09 18.00
N ARG A 106 7.59 4.90 17.70
CA ARG A 106 8.16 3.59 17.43
C ARG A 106 7.88 2.68 18.63
N PRO A 107 7.32 1.49 18.39
CA PRO A 107 7.00 0.54 19.44
C PRO A 107 8.26 -0.15 19.94
N SER A 108 9.17 0.54 20.63
CA SER A 108 10.17 -0.15 21.46
C SER A 108 9.51 -0.79 22.70
N ILE A 109 8.29 -0.34 23.06
CA ILE A 109 7.54 -0.73 24.28
C ILE A 109 6.14 -1.28 23.96
N CYS A 110 5.72 -1.40 22.69
CA CYS A 110 4.39 -1.95 22.42
C CYS A 110 4.39 -3.47 22.55
N GLN A 111 3.72 -3.97 23.60
CA GLN A 111 3.44 -5.38 23.84
C GLN A 111 2.33 -5.91 22.93
N ALA A 112 2.19 -5.37 21.71
CA ALA A 112 1.21 -5.86 20.76
C ALA A 112 1.53 -7.31 20.41
N VAL A 113 0.54 -8.18 20.48
CA VAL A 113 0.65 -9.63 20.16
C VAL A 113 1.25 -9.86 18.75
N PHE A 114 1.12 -8.87 17.87
CA PHE A 114 1.47 -8.94 16.45
C PHE A 114 2.94 -8.55 16.14
N GLY A 115 3.76 -8.24 17.16
CA GLY A 115 5.14 -7.80 16.96
C GLY A 115 5.27 -6.43 16.28
N PRO A 116 6.50 -5.98 15.97
CA PRO A 116 6.73 -4.65 15.41
C PRO A 116 6.23 -4.55 13.96
N VAL A 117 5.40 -3.55 13.68
CA VAL A 117 4.95 -3.19 12.32
C VAL A 117 5.36 -1.74 12.00
N LYS A 118 5.42 -1.42 10.71
CA LYS A 118 5.57 -0.03 10.23
C LYS A 118 4.40 0.83 10.70
N ILE A 119 4.70 2.08 11.03
CA ILE A 119 3.76 3.14 11.35
C ILE A 119 3.55 3.99 10.10
N LEU A 120 2.28 4.18 9.75
CA LEU A 120 1.85 5.02 8.65
C LEU A 120 0.92 6.12 9.18
N VAL A 121 0.84 7.22 8.45
CA VAL A 121 -0.11 8.30 8.72
C VAL A 121 -1.28 8.15 7.74
N CYS A 122 -2.51 8.21 8.26
CA CYS A 122 -3.71 8.21 7.43
C CYS A 122 -3.89 9.58 6.77
N ASP A 123 -3.89 9.62 5.44
CA ASP A 123 -4.18 10.84 4.68
C ASP A 123 -5.68 10.99 4.41
N GLU A 124 -6.33 9.88 4.06
CA GLU A 124 -7.76 9.84 3.71
C GLU A 124 -8.32 8.44 4.03
N ALA A 125 -9.56 8.37 4.51
CA ALA A 125 -10.29 7.11 4.69
C ALA A 125 -11.75 7.25 4.24
N SER A 126 -12.26 6.25 3.52
CA SER A 126 -13.61 6.24 2.97
C SER A 126 -14.20 4.83 2.93
N SER A 127 -15.52 4.74 3.06
CA SER A 127 -16.27 3.49 2.83
C SER A 127 -16.29 3.09 1.35
N GLN A 128 -15.98 4.03 0.46
CA GLN A 128 -15.92 3.83 -1.00
C GLN A 128 -14.47 3.91 -1.48
N PRO A 129 -14.14 3.30 -2.64
CA PRO A 129 -12.85 3.52 -3.27
C PRO A 129 -12.56 5.02 -3.39
N CYS A 130 -11.37 5.45 -3.01
CA CYS A 130 -10.98 6.85 -3.11
C CYS A 130 -11.00 7.28 -4.57
N GLN A 131 -11.49 8.49 -4.80
CA GLN A 131 -11.47 9.14 -6.10
C GLN A 131 -10.14 9.87 -6.34
#